data_AF-A0A9P8ZMW2-F1
#
_entry.id   AF-A0A9P8ZMW2-F1
#
_cell.length_a   1.000
_cell.length_b   1.000
_cell.length_c   1.000
_cell.angle_alpha   90.00
_cell.angle_beta   90.00
_cell.angle_gamma   90.00
#
_symmetry.space_group_name_H-M   'P 1'
#
loop_
_entity.id
_entity.type
_entity.pdbx_description
1 polymer ?
#
loop_
_entity_poly.entity_id
_entity_poly.type
_entity_poly.pdbx_seq_one_letter_code
_entity_poly.pdbx_strand_id
1 'polypeptide(L)'
;GIIEVQRRRVTNDGRVKLKLALMGTSVDRCGTCLSQFRAGEKAVMIQPCSHTAHSDCVRKWIARSATCPQCRHPLSVAGRGVLN
;
A
#
# COMPACT_ATOMS: atom_id res chain seq x y z
N GLY A 1 -3.57 -7.13 -1.37
CA GLY A 1 -4.45 -7.43 -0.24
C GLY A 1 -5.49 -6.34 -0.07
N ILE A 2 -6.37 -6.50 0.92
CA ILE A 2 -7.36 -5.49 1.30
C ILE A 2 -6.86 -4.76 2.54
N ILE A 3 -7.11 -3.46 2.63
CA ILE A 3 -6.87 -2.68 3.84
C ILE A 3 -7.96 -2.98 4.86
N GLU A 4 -7.56 -3.42 6.05
CA GLU A 4 -8.47 -3.77 7.13
C GLU A 4 -8.30 -2.82 8.32
N VAL A 5 -9.37 -2.65 9.11
CA VAL A 5 -9.29 -1.89 10.35
C VAL A 5 -8.66 -2.79 11.42
N GLN A 6 -7.42 -2.48 11.81
CA GLN A 6 -6.70 -3.21 12.84
C GLN A 6 -7.17 -2.84 14.26
N ARG A 7 -7.41 -1.55 14.51
CA ARG A 7 -7.95 -1.08 15.80
C ARG A 7 -8.78 0.18 15.62
N ARG A 8 -9.81 0.31 16.45
CA ARG A 8 -10.64 1.51 16.58
C ARG A 8 -10.44 2.09 17.97
N ARG A 9 -10.03 3.35 18.07
CA ARG A 9 -9.92 4.07 19.35
C ARG A 9 -10.78 5.33 19.29
N VAL A 10 -11.59 5.56 20.32
CA VAL A 10 -12.29 6.83 20.52
C VAL A 10 -11.36 7.75 21.31
N THR A 11 -11.13 8.97 20.81
CA THR A 11 -10.34 9.99 21.52
C THR A 11 -11.21 10.69 22.57
N ASN A 12 -10.60 11.41 23.51
CA ASN A 12 -11.33 12.17 24.53
C ASN A 12 -12.33 13.18 23.90
N ASP A 13 -11.99 13.77 22.76
CA ASP A 13 -12.86 14.62 21.93
C ASP A 13 -14.01 13.88 21.20
N GLY A 14 -14.22 12.59 21.47
CA GLY A 14 -15.26 11.77 20.81
C GLY A 14 -14.93 11.34 19.36
N ARG A 15 -13.84 11.83 18.74
CA ARG A 15 -13.43 11.39 17.39
C ARG A 15 -12.96 9.94 17.38
N VAL A 16 -13.29 9.24 16.30
CA VAL A 16 -12.85 7.86 16.07
C VAL A 16 -11.56 7.85 15.28
N LYS A 17 -10.47 7.35 15.88
CA LYS A 17 -9.20 7.10 15.21
C LYS A 17 -9.08 5.62 14.84
N LEU A 18 -9.12 5.35 13.54
CA LEU A 18 -8.86 4.02 12.99
C LEU A 18 -7.36 3.81 12.79
N LYS A 19 -6.87 2.61 13.06
CA LYS A 19 -5.57 2.14 12.57
C LYS A 19 -5.82 1.12 11.50
N LEU A 20 -5.29 1.38 10.33
CA LEU A 20 -5.44 0.52 9.17
C LEU A 20 -4.22 -0.40 9.06
N ALA A 21 -4.44 -1.61 8.57
CA ALA A 21 -3.39 -2.57 8.28
C ALA A 21 -3.61 -3.28 6.95
N LEU A 22 -2.50 -3.62 6.29
CA LEU A 22 -2.43 -4.52 5.16
C LEU A 22 -1.64 -5.76 5.62
N MET A 23 -2.29 -6.93 5.67
CA MET A 23 -1.63 -8.18 6.08
C MET A 23 -0.89 -8.07 7.43
N GLY A 24 -1.51 -7.38 8.40
CA GLY A 24 -0.93 -7.14 9.73
C GLY A 24 0.06 -5.97 9.82
N THR A 25 0.54 -5.43 8.69
CA THR A 25 1.41 -4.24 8.69
C THR A 25 0.59 -2.96 8.71
N SER A 26 0.94 -2.05 9.61
CA SER A 26 0.23 -0.77 9.74
C SER A 26 0.46 0.13 8.53
N VAL A 27 -0.59 0.73 8.00
CA VAL A 27 -0.53 1.62 6.83
C VAL A 27 -1.35 2.89 7.06
N ASP A 28 -0.96 3.98 6.39
CA ASP A 28 -1.59 5.31 6.57
C ASP A 28 -1.92 5.97 5.23
N ARG A 29 -0.91 6.16 4.36
CA ARG A 29 -1.04 6.83 3.06
C ARG A 29 -0.38 6.06 1.94
N CYS A 30 -0.92 6.19 0.74
CA CYS A 30 -0.31 5.67 -0.48
C CYS A 30 0.86 6.55 -0.92
N GLY A 31 2.04 5.96 -1.15
CA GLY A 31 3.23 6.67 -1.62
C GLY A 31 3.15 7.21 -3.06
N THR A 32 2.10 6.88 -3.83
CA THR A 32 1.93 7.33 -5.22
C THR A 32 0.96 8.50 -5.33
N CYS A 33 -0.24 8.39 -4.76
CA CYS A 33 -1.28 9.43 -4.83
C CYS A 33 -1.34 10.31 -3.58
N LEU A 34 -0.51 10.03 -2.57
CA LEU A 34 -0.45 10.73 -1.28
C LEU A 34 -1.78 10.73 -0.49
N SER A 35 -2.76 9.96 -0.94
CA SER A 35 -4.08 9.85 -0.30
C SER A 35 -4.05 8.85 0.85
N GLN A 36 -4.86 9.11 1.88
CA GLN A 36 -5.05 8.19 3.00
C GLN A 36 -5.75 6.92 2.53
N PHE A 37 -5.30 5.78 3.06
CA PHE A 37 -6.00 4.52 2.85
C PHE A 37 -7.35 4.51 3.55
N ARG A 38 -8.29 3.75 3.00
CA ARG A 38 -9.58 3.45 3.61
C ARG A 38 -9.76 1.95 3.76
N ALA A 39 -10.51 1.55 4.77
CA ALA A 39 -10.88 0.15 4.95
C ALA A 39 -11.65 -0.36 3.71
N GLY A 40 -11.32 -1.55 3.24
CA GLY A 40 -11.88 -2.13 2.03
C GLY A 40 -11.14 -1.77 0.74
N GLU A 41 -10.19 -0.82 0.77
CA GLU A 41 -9.40 -0.51 -0.42
C GLU A 41 -8.37 -1.60 -0.75
N LYS A 42 -8.10 -1.77 -2.05
CA LYS A 42 -7.08 -2.71 -2.52
C LYS A 42 -5.72 -2.05 -2.50
N ALA A 43 -4.79 -2.62 -1.73
CA ALA A 43 -3.41 -2.16 -1.68
C ALA A 43 -2.43 -3.33 -1.82
N VAL A 44 -1.22 -3.03 -2.28
CA VAL A 44 -0.13 -4.00 -2.36
C VAL A 44 1.07 -3.49 -1.59
N MET A 45 1.79 -4.43 -0.99
CA MET A 45 3.09 -4.16 -0.43
C MET A 45 4.15 -4.49 -1.48
N ILE A 46 5.00 -3.52 -1.77
CA ILE A 46 6.10 -3.62 -2.72
C ILE A 46 7.28 -4.29 -2.03
N GLN A 47 7.76 -5.41 -2.57
CA GLN A 47 8.98 -6.08 -2.12
C GLN A 47 10.17 -5.67 -3.01
N PRO A 48 11.39 -5.56 -2.45
CA PRO A 48 11.78 -5.83 -1.06
C PRO A 48 11.59 -4.67 -0.08
N CYS A 49 11.26 -3.46 -0.54
CA CYS A 49 11.27 -2.26 0.31
C CYS A 49 10.08 -2.11 1.28
N SER A 50 9.12 -3.04 1.26
CA SER A 50 7.92 -3.07 2.10
C SER A 50 7.03 -1.81 2.06
N HIS A 51 7.12 -1.02 0.98
CA HIS A 51 6.28 0.17 0.81
C HIS A 51 4.89 -0.22 0.33
N THR A 52 3.86 0.40 0.89
CA THR A 52 2.48 0.11 0.50
C THR A 52 1.95 1.16 -0.48
N ALA A 53 1.28 0.70 -1.54
CA ALA A 53 0.58 1.55 -2.50
C ALA A 53 -0.78 0.96 -2.87
N HIS A 54 -1.74 1.79 -3.29
CA HIS A 54 -2.98 1.27 -3.87
C HIS A 54 -2.67 0.41 -5.09
N SER A 55 -3.46 -0.65 -5.28
CA SER A 55 -3.25 -1.61 -6.38
C SER A 55 -3.33 -0.92 -7.74
N ASP A 56 -4.24 0.03 -7.91
CA ASP A 56 -4.34 0.85 -9.11
C ASP A 56 -3.16 1.82 -9.27
N CYS A 57 -2.72 2.45 -8.19
CA CYS A 57 -1.61 3.40 -8.22
C CYS A 57 -0.30 2.72 -8.61
N VAL A 58 0.02 1.59 -7.98
CA VAL A 58 1.21 0.82 -8.34
C VAL A 58 1.10 0.29 -9.77
N ARG A 59 -0.07 -0.19 -10.21
CA ARG A 59 -0.27 -0.71 -11.56
C ARG A 59 0.01 0.35 -12.62
N LYS A 60 -0.47 1.58 -12.42
CA LYS A 60 -0.19 2.72 -13.31
C LYS A 60 1.29 3.11 -13.29
N TRP A 61 1.93 3.06 -12.12
CA TRP A 61 3.35 3.38 -11.98
C TRP A 61 4.25 2.37 -12.70
N ILE A 62 4.05 1.06 -12.47
CA ILE A 62 4.88 0.01 -13.05
C ILE A 62 4.73 -0.15 -14.56
N ALA A 63 3.60 0.29 -15.11
CA ALA A 63 3.42 0.40 -16.55
C ALA A 63 4.38 1.41 -17.20
N ARG A 64 4.89 2.37 -16.41
CA ARG A 64 5.86 3.39 -16.84
C ARG A 64 7.28 3.08 -16.36
N SER A 65 7.41 2.69 -15.09
CA SER A 65 8.68 2.51 -14.39
C SER A 65 8.57 1.33 -13.40
N ALA A 66 9.32 0.25 -13.63
CA ALA A 66 9.33 -0.94 -12.77
C ALA A 66 10.09 -0.74 -11.44
N THR A 67 9.89 0.41 -10.79
CA THR A 67 10.53 0.80 -9.53
C THR A 67 9.48 1.21 -8.50
N CYS A 68 9.85 1.21 -7.22
CA CYS A 68 9.00 1.70 -6.16
C CYS A 68 8.82 3.22 -6.29
N PRO A 69 7.58 3.75 -6.29
CA PRO A 69 7.33 5.20 -6.36
C PRO A 69 7.89 5.97 -5.16
N GLN A 70 8.10 5.28 -4.03
CA GLN A 70 8.52 5.93 -2.79
C GLN A 70 10.04 5.98 -2.61
N CYS A 71 10.74 4.89 -2.92
CA CYS A 71 12.19 4.79 -2.70
C CYS A 71 12.99 4.47 -3.95
N ARG A 72 12.35 4.38 -5.12
CA ARG A 72 12.95 4.04 -6.43
C ARG A 72 13.64 2.68 -6.48
N HIS A 73 13.45 1.83 -5.47
CA HIS A 73 13.98 0.46 -5.47
C HIS A 73 13.33 -0.35 -6.60
N PRO A 74 14.10 -1.12 -7.39
CA PRO A 74 13.54 -1.96 -8.44
C PRO A 74 12.56 -2.97 -7.85
N LEU A 75 11.43 -3.15 -8.53
CA LEU A 75 10.43 -4.14 -8.13
C LEU A 75 10.92 -5.51 -8.58
N SER A 76 11.21 -6.39 -7.61
CA SER A 76 11.41 -7.79 -7.94
C SER A 76 10.04 -8.40 -8.20
N VAL A 77 9.61 -8.40 -9.46
CA VAL A 77 8.40 -9.11 -9.87
C VAL A 77 8.69 -10.61 -9.82
N ALA A 78 8.46 -11.24 -8.66
CA ALA A 78 8.47 -12.69 -8.49
C ALA A 78 7.26 -13.36 -9.18
N GLY A 79 6.95 -12.91 -10.40
CA GLY A 79 5.73 -13.22 -11.14
C GLY A 79 5.84 -12.88 -12.63
N ARG A 80 7.05 -12.94 -13.18
CA ARG A 80 7.25 -13.14 -14.62
C ARG A 80 8.11 -14.38 -14.77
N GLY A 81 7.43 -15.54 -14.84
CA GLY A 81 7.91 -16.58 -15.72
C GLY A 81 8.04 -16.00 -17.13
N VAL A 82 9.08 -16.46 -17.82
CA VAL A 82 9.42 -16.30 -19.24
C VAL A 82 9.80 -14.90 -19.71
N LEU A 83 11.10 -14.65 -19.68
CA LEU A 83 11.79 -13.96 -20.77
C LEU A 83 12.03 -15.06 -21.82
N ASN A 84 11.46 -14.93 -23.02
CA ASN A 84 11.96 -15.61 -24.22
C ASN A 84 12.43 -14.53 -25.18
#